data_AF-A0A2W4IR50-F1
#
_entry.id   AF-A0A2W4IR50-F1
#
_cell.length_a   1.000
_cell.length_b   1.000
_cell.length_c   1.000
_cell.angle_alpha   90.00
_cell.angle_beta   90.00
_cell.angle_gamma   90.00
#
_symmetry.space_group_name_H-M   'P 1'
#
loop_
_entity.id
_entity.type
_entity.pdbx_description
1 polymer ?
#
loop_
_entity_poly.entity_id
_entity_poly.type
_entity_poly.pdbx_seq_one_letter_code
_entity_poly.pdbx_strand_id
1 'polypeptide(L)'
;MANLNKPETATTTDSATGTNNTAAVGTISVNVGVPGNIKKLVLEGNGWTVKDVLKYAEIDANGYDIRVSGQPSNADTPVTDGQTVLLLRPVRGNVDLGKNENNGATGTISVNVGVPGNIKKLVLEGNSWTVQSVLRQAEVDASGYDIRVSGQPASLTTPVTDGQTVLLLRPVRGNVDLNKDNNGATGTISVNVGVPGNIKKLVLEGNSWTVQSVLRQAEVDASGYDIRVSGQPASLTTAVTDGQTVLLLRPVRGN
;
A
#
# COMPACT_ATOMS: atom_id res chain seq x y z
N MET A 1 24.90 -17.56 41.44
CA MET A 1 25.87 -16.80 40.62
C MET A 1 25.11 -15.68 39.93
N ALA A 2 25.70 -14.48 39.93
CA ALA A 2 25.26 -13.22 39.31
C ALA A 2 23.94 -12.60 39.80
N ASN A 3 24.06 -11.90 40.94
CA ASN A 3 23.31 -10.69 41.25
C ASN A 3 23.76 -9.60 40.25
N LEU A 4 22.83 -8.97 39.52
CA LEU A 4 23.16 -7.83 38.65
C LEU A 4 22.14 -6.70 38.84
N ASN A 5 22.68 -5.61 39.40
CA ASN A 5 22.03 -4.42 39.93
C ASN A 5 21.15 -3.65 38.92
N LYS A 6 20.07 -3.07 39.45
CA LYS A 6 19.42 -1.85 38.93
C LYS A 6 20.36 -0.64 39.16
N PRO A 7 20.41 0.38 38.29
CA PRO A 7 21.15 1.60 38.58
C PRO A 7 20.47 2.38 39.73
N GLU A 8 21.22 2.61 40.81
CA GLU A 8 20.85 3.49 41.91
C GLU A 8 20.90 4.94 41.45
N THR A 9 19.76 5.63 41.46
CA THR A 9 19.73 7.10 41.49
C THR A 9 20.03 7.55 42.92
N ALA A 10 21.18 8.18 43.10
CA ALA A 10 21.61 8.78 44.34
C ALA A 10 20.65 9.90 44.78
N THR A 11 20.19 9.83 46.03
CA THR A 11 19.66 10.98 46.77
C THR A 11 20.48 11.16 48.03
N THR A 12 21.21 12.27 48.08
CA THR A 12 21.90 12.79 49.26
C THR A 12 20.89 13.08 50.37
N THR A 13 21.13 12.53 51.55
CA THR A 13 20.37 12.81 52.77
C THR A 13 20.75 14.18 53.34
N ASP A 14 19.76 15.03 53.62
CA ASP A 14 19.84 15.93 54.77
C ASP A 14 18.49 15.94 55.52
N SER A 15 18.58 16.32 56.78
CA SER A 15 17.86 15.87 57.96
C SER A 15 16.45 16.46 58.17
N ALA A 16 15.69 15.74 58.99
CA ALA A 16 14.61 16.22 59.88
C ALA A 16 13.21 16.49 59.28
N THR A 17 12.35 15.48 59.33
CA THR A 17 11.10 15.42 60.14
C THR A 17 10.32 14.17 59.75
N GLY A 18 10.06 13.32 60.74
CA GLY A 18 9.47 11.99 60.54
C GLY A 18 8.06 12.03 59.99
N THR A 19 7.92 11.71 58.71
CA THR A 19 6.83 10.88 58.20
C THR A 19 7.48 9.75 57.41
N ASN A 20 7.67 8.59 58.04
CA ASN A 20 7.99 7.36 57.31
C ASN A 20 6.74 6.94 56.54
N ASN A 21 6.42 7.68 55.48
CA ASN A 21 5.59 7.17 54.41
C ASN A 21 6.54 6.40 53.50
N THR A 22 7.04 5.26 54.00
CA THR A 22 7.56 4.22 53.13
C THR A 22 6.34 3.75 52.35
N ALA A 23 6.00 4.47 51.28
CA ALA A 23 4.95 4.10 50.36
C ALA A 23 5.25 2.65 50.00
N ALA A 24 4.38 1.74 50.44
CA ALA A 24 4.54 0.32 50.16
C ALA A 24 4.83 0.23 48.68
N VAL A 25 6.04 -0.22 48.33
CA VAL A 25 6.46 -0.39 46.95
C VAL A 25 5.61 -1.55 46.47
N GLY A 26 4.42 -1.23 45.96
CA GLY A 26 3.38 -2.22 45.69
C GLY A 26 3.92 -3.26 44.73
N THR A 27 3.67 -4.53 45.02
CA THR A 27 3.95 -5.60 44.07
C THR A 27 2.82 -5.70 43.07
N ILE A 28 3.13 -5.91 41.79
CA ILE A 28 2.16 -6.27 40.78
C ILE A 28 2.34 -7.74 40.38
N SER A 29 1.25 -8.45 40.16
CA SER A 29 1.20 -9.79 39.59
C SER A 29 0.74 -9.71 38.13
N VAL A 30 1.54 -10.24 37.21
CA VAL A 30 1.26 -10.20 35.77
C VAL A 30 1.37 -11.61 35.20
N ASN A 31 0.39 -12.00 34.38
CA ASN A 31 0.48 -13.22 33.58
C ASN A 31 1.08 -12.89 32.22
N VAL A 32 2.13 -13.56 31.78
CA VAL A 32 2.83 -13.25 30.53
C VAL A 32 3.23 -14.51 29.76
N GLY A 33 2.99 -14.54 28.46
CA GLY A 33 3.49 -15.60 27.59
C GLY A 33 2.64 -15.85 26.36
N VAL A 34 2.83 -17.01 25.75
CA VAL A 34 2.05 -17.46 24.59
C VAL A 34 0.86 -18.30 25.06
N PRO A 35 -0.24 -18.40 24.28
CA PRO A 35 -1.32 -19.33 24.58
C PRO A 35 -0.80 -20.76 24.81
N GLY A 36 -1.18 -21.36 25.94
CA GLY A 36 -0.70 -22.69 26.35
C GLY A 36 0.64 -22.71 27.10
N ASN A 37 1.37 -21.59 27.16
CA ASN A 37 2.58 -21.45 27.98
C ASN A 37 2.65 -20.04 28.57
N ILE A 38 1.93 -19.85 29.67
CA ILE A 38 1.82 -18.57 30.41
C ILE A 38 2.60 -18.69 31.72
N LYS A 39 3.49 -17.72 31.97
CA LYS A 39 4.20 -17.55 33.24
C LYS A 39 3.49 -16.50 34.09
N LYS A 40 3.43 -16.72 35.41
CA LYS A 40 3.00 -15.69 36.36
C LYS A 40 4.25 -15.03 36.94
N LEU A 41 4.35 -13.71 36.81
CA LEU A 41 5.41 -12.90 37.40
C LEU A 41 4.86 -12.06 38.54
N VAL A 42 5.68 -11.88 39.58
CA VAL A 42 5.45 -10.91 40.65
C VAL A 42 6.59 -9.91 40.58
N LEU A 43 6.26 -8.64 40.35
CA LEU A 43 7.22 -7.56 40.12
C LEU A 43 7.08 -6.51 41.21
N GLU A 44 8.19 -6.09 41.80
CA GLU A 44 8.20 -5.08 42.87
C GLU A 44 8.18 -3.67 42.27
N GLY A 45 7.23 -2.85 42.71
CA GLY A 45 7.11 -1.45 42.31
C GLY A 45 6.10 -1.21 41.18
N ASN A 46 6.07 0.03 40.71
CA ASN A 46 5.13 0.54 39.71
C ASN A 46 5.86 1.04 38.46
N GLY A 47 5.09 1.35 37.40
CA GLY A 47 5.64 1.89 36.15
C GLY A 47 6.23 0.84 35.20
N TRP A 48 5.89 -0.43 35.40
CA TRP A 48 6.31 -1.51 34.52
C TRP A 48 5.71 -1.39 33.12
N THR A 49 6.51 -1.65 32.10
CA THR A 49 6.04 -1.74 30.70
C THR A 49 6.01 -3.20 30.23
N VAL A 50 5.32 -3.47 29.13
CA VAL A 50 5.32 -4.80 28.48
C VAL A 50 6.75 -5.28 28.20
N LYS A 51 7.63 -4.39 27.73
CA LYS A 51 9.04 -4.68 27.45
C LYS A 51 9.76 -5.21 28.69
N ASP A 52 9.54 -4.55 29.83
CA ASP A 52 10.17 -4.95 31.08
C ASP A 52 9.64 -6.31 31.55
N VAL A 53 8.32 -6.50 31.50
CA VAL A 53 7.67 -7.77 31.87
C VAL A 53 8.19 -8.92 31.01
N LEU A 54 8.30 -8.74 29.68
CA LEU A 54 8.83 -9.74 28.75
C LEU A 54 10.30 -10.05 29.02
N LYS A 55 11.10 -9.03 29.31
CA LYS A 55 12.51 -9.19 29.68
C LYS A 55 12.66 -10.02 30.96
N TYR A 56 11.84 -9.75 31.98
CA TYR A 56 11.81 -10.53 33.22
C TYR A 56 11.29 -11.96 33.01
N ALA A 57 10.38 -12.15 32.06
CA ALA A 57 9.87 -13.47 31.69
C ALA A 57 10.86 -14.30 30.87
N GLU A 58 11.95 -13.68 30.40
CA GLU A 58 12.89 -14.22 29.41
C GLU A 58 12.19 -14.67 28.13
N ILE A 59 11.25 -13.85 27.63
CA ILE A 59 10.47 -14.14 26.43
C ILE A 59 10.82 -13.13 25.34
N ASP A 60 11.23 -13.66 24.18
CA ASP A 60 11.37 -12.85 22.98
C ASP A 60 10.00 -12.65 22.31
N ALA A 61 9.62 -11.39 22.11
CA ALA A 61 8.38 -11.01 21.43
C ALA A 61 8.58 -10.75 19.93
N ASN A 62 9.78 -10.94 19.39
CA ASN A 62 10.05 -10.77 17.97
C ASN A 62 9.11 -11.66 17.13
N GLY A 63 8.37 -11.02 16.23
CA GLY A 63 7.43 -11.71 15.35
C GLY A 63 6.15 -12.21 16.03
N TYR A 64 5.79 -11.68 17.21
CA TYR A 64 4.51 -11.92 17.88
C TYR A 64 3.68 -10.62 18.00
N ASP A 65 2.37 -10.75 17.88
CA ASP A 65 1.43 -9.67 18.21
C ASP A 65 1.28 -9.60 19.73
N ILE A 66 1.47 -8.41 20.31
CA ILE A 66 1.36 -8.18 21.74
C ILE A 66 -0.07 -7.77 22.10
N ARG A 67 -0.66 -8.43 23.10
CA ARG A 67 -1.93 -8.01 23.70
C ARG A 67 -1.85 -7.86 25.21
N VAL A 68 -2.37 -6.76 25.74
CA VAL A 68 -2.55 -6.57 27.19
C VAL A 68 -4.04 -6.63 27.51
N SER A 69 -4.43 -7.58 28.36
CA SER A 69 -5.83 -7.82 28.75
C SER A 69 -6.78 -7.96 27.54
N GLY A 70 -6.29 -8.56 26.46
CA GLY A 70 -7.04 -8.79 25.21
C GLY A 70 -7.00 -7.65 24.21
N GLN A 71 -6.49 -6.46 24.56
CA GLN A 71 -6.35 -5.32 23.63
C GLN A 71 -5.00 -5.35 22.91
N PRO A 72 -4.92 -5.00 21.61
CA PRO A 72 -3.64 -4.77 20.93
C PRO A 72 -2.78 -3.76 21.70
N SER A 73 -1.49 -4.03 21.80
CA SER A 73 -0.55 -3.24 22.60
C SER A 73 0.85 -3.31 22.02
N ASN A 74 1.78 -2.52 22.57
CA ASN A 74 3.18 -2.50 22.15
C ASN A 74 4.12 -2.63 23.35
N ALA A 75 5.43 -2.71 23.08
CA ALA A 75 6.45 -2.91 24.11
C ALA A 75 6.46 -1.81 25.19
N ASP A 76 6.10 -0.58 24.87
CA ASP A 76 6.10 0.55 25.80
C ASP A 76 4.76 0.72 26.55
N THR A 77 3.78 -0.15 26.27
CA THR A 77 2.48 -0.11 26.94
C THR A 77 2.65 -0.38 28.44
N PRO A 78 2.11 0.48 29.33
CA PRO A 78 2.20 0.26 30.77
C PRO A 78 1.36 -0.96 31.18
N VAL A 79 1.87 -1.72 32.15
CA VAL A 79 1.23 -2.92 32.69
C VAL A 79 0.93 -2.70 34.17
N THR A 80 -0.32 -2.98 34.55
CA THR A 80 -0.79 -2.87 35.94
C THR A 80 -1.06 -4.24 36.56
N ASP A 81 -1.28 -4.25 37.88
CA ASP A 81 -1.59 -5.47 38.63
C ASP A 81 -2.80 -6.23 38.04
N GLY A 82 -2.69 -7.55 38.01
CA GLY A 82 -3.71 -8.47 37.50
C GLY A 82 -3.81 -8.54 35.98
N GLN A 83 -3.08 -7.71 35.22
CA GLN A 83 -3.14 -7.75 33.76
C GLN A 83 -2.43 -8.97 33.17
N THR A 84 -2.83 -9.31 31.95
CA THR A 84 -2.24 -10.42 31.19
C THR A 84 -1.62 -9.90 29.91
N VAL A 85 -0.34 -10.20 29.68
CA VAL A 85 0.43 -9.90 28.47
C VAL A 85 0.50 -11.18 27.62
N LEU A 86 -0.24 -11.23 26.52
CA LEU A 86 -0.25 -12.36 25.60
C LEU A 86 0.57 -12.05 24.34
N LEU A 87 1.38 -13.02 23.95
CA LEU A 87 2.07 -13.06 22.66
C LEU A 87 1.33 -14.01 21.74
N LEU A 88 0.77 -13.49 20.65
CA LEU A 88 0.04 -14.27 19.67
C LEU A 88 0.88 -14.40 18.41
N ARG A 89 0.93 -15.61 17.83
CA ARG A 89 1.53 -15.76 16.51
C ARG A 89 0.72 -14.93 15.51
N PRO A 90 1.36 -14.11 14.66
CA PRO A 90 0.67 -13.37 13.63
C PRO A 90 -0.11 -14.34 12.76
N VAL A 91 -1.39 -14.07 12.57
CA VAL A 91 -2.19 -14.84 11.61
C VAL A 91 -1.71 -14.45 10.22
N ARG A 92 -1.39 -15.41 9.35
CA ARG A 92 -0.95 -15.14 7.98
C ARG A 92 -1.95 -14.19 7.30
N GLY A 93 -1.52 -12.95 7.01
CA GLY A 93 -2.35 -11.85 6.49
C GLY A 93 -2.53 -10.67 7.45
N ASN A 94 -2.32 -10.87 8.75
CA ASN A 94 -2.26 -9.84 9.79
C ASN A 94 -0.79 -9.55 10.07
N VAL A 95 -0.14 -8.84 9.16
CA VAL A 95 1.23 -8.36 9.39
C VAL A 95 1.07 -6.95 9.95
N ASP A 96 1.61 -6.69 11.14
CA ASP A 96 1.79 -5.33 11.65
C ASP A 96 2.80 -4.62 10.72
N LEU A 97 2.26 -4.05 9.66
CA LEU A 97 2.98 -3.45 8.55
C LEU A 97 3.32 -2.01 8.92
N GLY A 98 4.37 -1.86 9.74
CA GLY A 98 5.12 -0.62 9.96
C GLY A 98 4.26 0.62 10.14
N LYS A 99 3.93 0.95 11.40
CA LYS A 99 3.31 2.21 11.81
C LYS A 99 3.85 3.36 10.96
N ASN A 100 3.06 3.80 9.98
CA ASN A 100 3.38 5.00 9.26
C ASN A 100 3.00 6.13 10.22
N GLU A 101 3.99 6.67 10.94
CA GLU A 101 3.84 7.64 12.04
C GLU A 101 3.18 8.97 11.62
N ASN A 102 2.74 9.07 10.36
CA ASN A 102 2.18 10.27 9.73
C ASN A 102 0.66 10.24 9.48
N ASN A 103 -0.07 9.18 9.86
CA ASN A 103 -1.53 9.19 9.79
C ASN A 103 -2.13 8.67 11.09
N GLY A 104 -2.48 9.58 12.00
CA GLY A 104 -3.15 9.31 13.28
C GLY A 104 -4.58 8.80 13.16
N ALA A 105 -4.84 7.88 12.24
CA ALA A 105 -6.16 7.36 11.94
C ALA A 105 -6.30 5.95 12.52
N THR A 106 -7.19 5.82 13.51
CA THR A 106 -7.52 4.57 14.18
C THR A 106 -8.31 3.65 13.24
N GLY A 107 -7.75 2.50 12.87
CA GLY A 107 -8.41 1.50 12.04
C GLY A 107 -7.40 0.59 11.32
N THR A 108 -7.87 -0.54 10.79
CA THR A 108 -7.12 -1.33 9.79
C THR A 108 -8.02 -1.58 8.60
N ILE A 109 -7.45 -1.70 7.41
CA ILE A 109 -8.15 -2.12 6.20
C ILE A 109 -7.54 -3.43 5.68
N SER A 110 -8.38 -4.35 5.24
CA SER A 110 -7.99 -5.57 4.55
C SER A 110 -8.08 -5.37 3.04
N VAL A 111 -6.98 -5.60 2.33
CA VAL A 111 -6.92 -5.44 0.87
C VAL A 111 -6.32 -6.69 0.24
N ASN A 112 -6.92 -7.18 -0.85
CA ASN A 112 -6.33 -8.25 -1.66
C ASN A 112 -5.51 -7.62 -2.79
N VAL A 113 -4.25 -8.01 -2.98
CA VAL A 113 -3.31 -7.41 -3.94
C VAL A 113 -2.55 -8.48 -4.70
N GLY A 114 -2.47 -8.33 -6.02
CA GLY A 114 -1.53 -9.11 -6.82
C GLY A 114 -2.02 -9.37 -8.24
N VAL A 115 -1.40 -10.37 -8.87
CA VAL A 115 -1.79 -10.85 -10.20
C VAL A 115 -2.82 -11.97 -10.06
N PRO A 116 -3.69 -12.20 -11.06
CA PRO A 116 -4.54 -13.39 -11.09
C PRO A 116 -3.73 -14.67 -10.86
N GLY A 117 -4.17 -15.51 -9.92
CA GLY A 117 -3.46 -16.74 -9.52
C GLY A 117 -2.37 -16.56 -8.47
N ASN A 118 -1.93 -15.33 -8.18
CA ASN A 118 -1.00 -15.02 -7.09
C ASN A 118 -1.43 -13.73 -6.37
N ILE A 119 -2.48 -13.87 -5.55
CA ILE A 119 -3.07 -12.78 -4.77
C ILE A 119 -2.62 -12.91 -3.31
N LYS A 120 -2.10 -11.82 -2.75
CA LYS A 120 -1.77 -11.68 -1.33
C LYS A 120 -2.89 -10.91 -0.63
N LYS A 121 -3.22 -11.29 0.60
CA LYS A 121 -4.08 -10.49 1.48
C LYS A 121 -3.19 -9.66 2.41
N LEU A 122 -3.42 -8.36 2.46
CA LEU A 122 -2.75 -7.41 3.33
C LEU A 122 -3.74 -6.84 4.33
N VAL A 123 -3.29 -6.62 5.55
CA VAL A 123 -3.98 -5.83 6.56
C VAL A 123 -3.11 -4.60 6.81
N LEU A 124 -3.68 -3.42 6.58
CA LEU A 124 -2.95 -2.15 6.54
C LEU A 124 -3.49 -1.23 7.63
N GLU A 125 -2.62 -0.56 8.37
CA GLU A 125 -3.01 0.35 9.46
C GLU A 125 -3.47 1.72 8.92
N GLY A 126 -4.56 2.25 9.47
CA GLY A 126 -5.15 3.51 9.06
C GLY A 126 -6.13 3.40 7.89
N ASN A 127 -6.82 4.51 7.63
CA ASN A 127 -8.04 4.56 6.83
C ASN A 127 -7.78 5.09 5.41
N SER A 128 -6.56 5.58 5.18
CA SER A 128 -6.19 6.38 4.01
C SER A 128 -5.03 5.73 3.29
N TRP A 129 -5.35 4.86 2.34
CA TRP A 129 -4.38 4.16 1.51
C TRP A 129 -4.61 4.47 0.04
N THR A 130 -3.52 4.50 -0.73
CA THR A 130 -3.57 4.56 -2.19
C THR A 130 -3.05 3.26 -2.76
N VAL A 131 -3.39 2.96 -4.01
CA VAL A 131 -2.84 1.80 -4.73
C VAL A 131 -1.30 1.77 -4.63
N GLN A 132 -0.62 2.91 -4.73
CA GLN A 132 0.84 2.97 -4.64
C GLN A 132 1.38 2.52 -3.28
N SER A 133 0.78 2.99 -2.18
CA SER A 133 1.24 2.59 -0.84
C SER A 133 0.92 1.13 -0.55
N VAL A 134 -0.24 0.66 -1.01
CA VAL A 134 -0.63 -0.74 -0.93
C VAL A 134 0.35 -1.65 -1.68
N LEU A 135 0.70 -1.33 -2.93
CA LEU A 135 1.62 -2.13 -3.75
C LEU A 135 3.04 -2.15 -3.19
N ARG A 136 3.52 -1.02 -2.67
CA ARG A 136 4.79 -0.97 -1.92
C ARG A 136 4.76 -1.92 -0.72
N GLN A 137 3.68 -1.89 0.06
CA GLN A 137 3.55 -2.76 1.22
C GLN A 137 3.41 -4.25 0.85
N ALA A 138 2.85 -4.52 -0.32
CA ALA A 138 2.73 -5.86 -0.88
C ALA A 138 4.06 -6.42 -1.44
N GLU A 139 5.07 -5.56 -1.58
CA GLU A 139 6.29 -5.81 -2.35
C GLU A 139 5.97 -6.28 -3.78
N VAL A 140 5.03 -5.61 -4.44
CA VAL A 140 4.61 -5.95 -5.80
C VAL A 140 4.93 -4.80 -6.73
N ASP A 141 5.67 -5.12 -7.79
CA ASP A 141 5.94 -4.19 -8.88
C ASP A 141 4.74 -4.14 -9.84
N ALA A 142 4.25 -2.93 -10.11
CA ALA A 142 3.14 -2.67 -11.01
C ALA A 142 3.59 -2.43 -12.45
N SER A 143 4.90 -2.36 -12.69
CA SER A 143 5.46 -1.97 -13.97
C SER A 143 4.99 -2.89 -15.09
N GLY A 144 4.37 -2.30 -16.11
CA GLY A 144 3.84 -3.02 -17.26
C GLY A 144 2.56 -3.82 -16.98
N TYR A 145 1.81 -3.52 -15.92
CA TYR A 145 0.48 -4.07 -15.63
C TYR A 145 -0.60 -2.99 -15.63
N ASP A 146 -1.79 -3.34 -16.09
CA ASP A 146 -3.01 -2.55 -15.89
C ASP A 146 -3.50 -2.75 -14.46
N ILE A 147 -3.79 -1.65 -13.77
CA ILE A 147 -4.24 -1.68 -12.37
C ILE A 147 -5.77 -1.64 -12.33
N ARG A 148 -6.39 -2.56 -11.59
CA ARG A 148 -7.81 -2.50 -11.28
C ARG A 148 -8.07 -2.51 -9.78
N VAL A 149 -9.00 -1.67 -9.33
CA VAL A 149 -9.53 -1.69 -7.97
C VAL A 149 -11.00 -2.13 -8.03
N SER A 150 -11.33 -3.24 -7.38
CA SER A 150 -12.69 -3.82 -7.36
C SER A 150 -13.28 -4.02 -8.77
N GLY A 151 -12.43 -4.36 -9.74
CA GLY A 151 -12.80 -4.59 -11.13
C GLY A 151 -12.81 -3.35 -12.03
N GLN A 152 -12.67 -2.14 -11.48
CA GLN A 152 -12.62 -0.89 -12.24
C GLN A 152 -11.16 -0.46 -12.52
N PRO A 153 -10.87 0.15 -13.69
CA PRO A 153 -9.56 0.74 -13.96
C PRO A 153 -9.16 1.75 -12.87
N ALA A 154 -7.89 1.73 -12.46
CA ALA A 154 -7.37 2.56 -11.39
C ALA A 154 -5.94 3.03 -11.69
N SER A 155 -5.48 4.06 -11.00
CA SER A 155 -4.09 4.53 -11.04
C SER A 155 -3.41 4.37 -9.69
N LEU A 156 -2.10 4.57 -9.63
CA LEU A 156 -1.32 4.51 -8.39
C LEU A 156 -1.83 5.45 -7.29
N THR A 157 -2.46 6.57 -7.66
CA THR A 157 -3.06 7.55 -6.75
C THR A 157 -4.49 7.21 -6.32
N THR A 158 -5.11 6.19 -6.91
CA THR A 158 -6.50 5.82 -6.57
C THR A 158 -6.57 5.39 -5.11
N PRO A 159 -7.53 5.93 -4.32
CA PRO A 159 -7.72 5.53 -2.94
C PRO A 159 -8.23 4.09 -2.86
N VAL A 160 -7.79 3.37 -1.84
CA VAL A 160 -8.18 1.98 -1.57
C VAL A 160 -8.85 1.91 -0.20
N THR A 161 -10.02 1.29 -0.14
CA THR A 161 -10.80 1.11 1.09
C THR A 161 -10.84 -0.35 1.53
N ASP A 162 -11.33 -0.58 2.74
CA ASP A 162 -11.48 -1.93 3.29
C ASP A 162 -12.29 -2.86 2.37
N GLY A 163 -11.85 -4.12 2.31
CA GLY A 163 -12.44 -5.19 1.50
C GLY A 163 -12.16 -5.08 0.00
N GLN A 164 -11.51 -4.02 -0.48
CA GLN A 164 -11.22 -3.87 -1.91
C GLN A 164 -10.09 -4.78 -2.39
N THR A 165 -10.08 -5.03 -3.69
CA THR A 165 -9.06 -5.84 -4.36
C THR A 165 -8.34 -5.03 -5.40
N VAL A 166 -7.00 -4.95 -5.30
CA VAL A 166 -6.09 -4.36 -6.27
C VAL A 166 -5.52 -5.48 -7.15
N LEU A 167 -5.95 -5.55 -8.39
CA LEU A 167 -5.49 -6.52 -9.38
C LEU A 167 -4.52 -5.89 -10.37
N LEU A 168 -3.43 -6.60 -10.62
CA LEU A 168 -2.47 -6.30 -11.68
C LEU A 168 -2.73 -7.26 -12.83
N LEU A 169 -3.19 -6.73 -13.95
CA LEU A 169 -3.52 -7.51 -15.14
C LEU A 169 -2.46 -7.25 -16.20
N ARG A 170 -2.02 -8.31 -16.89
CA ARG A 170 -1.15 -8.10 -18.05
C ARG A 170 -1.92 -7.26 -19.08
N PRO A 171 -1.32 -6.21 -19.64
CA PRO A 171 -1.96 -5.40 -20.65
C PRO A 171 -2.37 -6.32 -21.79
N VAL A 172 -3.66 -6.29 -22.13
CA VAL A 172 -4.14 -7.01 -23.32
C VAL A 172 -3.63 -6.22 -24.51
N ARG A 173 -2.98 -6.89 -25.47
CA ARG A 173 -2.44 -6.22 -26.67
C ARG A 173 -3.54 -5.38 -27.35
N GLY A 174 -3.41 -4.05 -27.31
CA GLY A 174 -4.44 -3.09 -27.76
C GLY A 174 -5.09 -2.26 -26.65
N ASN A 175 -4.86 -2.61 -25.38
CA ASN A 175 -5.21 -1.90 -24.17
C ASN A 175 -3.88 -1.43 -23.56
N VAL A 176 -3.37 -0.29 -24.01
CA VAL A 176 -2.20 0.33 -23.39
C VAL A 176 -2.72 1.57 -22.68
N ASP A 177 -2.42 1.72 -21.39
CA ASP A 177 -2.63 2.98 -20.67
C ASP A 177 -1.62 3.99 -21.21
N LEU A 178 -2.08 4.82 -22.13
CA LEU A 178 -1.23 5.68 -22.93
C LEU A 178 -1.40 7.10 -22.46
N ASN A 179 -0.50 7.47 -21.56
CA ASN A 179 -0.18 8.82 -21.18
C ASN A 179 -1.41 9.68 -20.81
N LYS A 180 -1.69 9.76 -19.51
CA LYS A 180 -2.59 10.77 -18.91
C LYS A 180 -1.96 12.17 -18.98
N ASP A 181 -1.47 12.61 -20.14
CA ASP A 181 -1.22 14.02 -20.39
C ASP A 181 -2.54 14.72 -20.76
N ASN A 182 -3.24 15.14 -19.71
CA ASN A 182 -4.18 16.27 -19.71
C ASN A 182 -5.41 16.18 -20.62
N ASN A 183 -6.35 15.29 -20.31
CA ASN A 183 -7.75 15.72 -20.20
C ASN A 183 -8.58 14.62 -19.52
N GLY A 184 -9.36 14.99 -18.50
CA GLY A 184 -10.28 14.09 -17.78
C GLY A 184 -11.50 13.65 -18.62
N ALA A 185 -11.29 13.31 -19.89
CA ALA A 185 -12.34 12.89 -20.80
C ALA A 185 -12.69 11.43 -20.54
N THR A 186 -13.89 11.19 -20.03
CA THR A 186 -14.49 9.86 -19.92
C THR A 186 -14.92 9.38 -21.31
N GLY A 187 -14.38 8.24 -21.76
CA GLY A 187 -14.74 7.61 -23.04
C GLY A 187 -13.55 6.89 -23.69
N THR A 188 -13.81 6.05 -24.70
CA THR A 188 -12.78 5.52 -25.60
C THR A 188 -13.20 5.75 -27.05
N ILE A 189 -12.23 5.94 -27.94
CA ILE A 189 -12.45 5.96 -29.39
C ILE A 189 -11.66 4.82 -30.05
N SER A 190 -12.26 4.19 -31.05
CA SER A 190 -11.61 3.20 -31.91
C SER A 190 -11.18 3.84 -33.22
N VAL A 191 -9.90 3.76 -33.56
CA VAL A 191 -9.32 4.37 -34.77
C VAL A 191 -8.53 3.32 -35.55
N ASN A 192 -8.72 3.27 -36.86
CA ASN A 192 -7.86 2.47 -37.74
C ASN A 192 -6.69 3.35 -38.22
N VAL A 193 -5.45 2.88 -38.10
CA VAL A 193 -4.26 3.68 -38.44
C VAL A 193 -3.18 2.85 -39.13
N GLY A 194 -2.58 3.40 -40.18
CA GLY A 194 -1.42 2.78 -40.83
C GLY A 194 -1.31 3.12 -42.31
N VAL A 195 -0.60 2.27 -43.04
CA VAL A 195 -0.46 2.35 -44.50
C VAL A 195 -1.40 1.35 -45.16
N PRO A 196 -1.81 1.55 -46.42
CA PRO A 196 -2.55 0.53 -47.17
C PRO A 196 -1.83 -0.82 -47.12
N GLY A 197 -2.56 -1.88 -46.71
CA GLY A 197 -2.00 -3.22 -46.54
C GLY A 197 -1.38 -3.51 -45.16
N ASN A 198 -1.19 -2.49 -44.31
CA ASN A 198 -0.74 -2.66 -42.92
C ASN A 198 -1.46 -1.64 -42.02
N ILE A 199 -2.70 -1.95 -41.67
CA ILE A 199 -3.58 -1.12 -40.85
C ILE A 199 -3.72 -1.78 -39.47
N LYS A 200 -3.48 -1.01 -38.42
CA LYS A 200 -3.71 -1.39 -37.03
C LYS A 200 -5.00 -0.75 -36.54
N LYS A 201 -5.77 -1.46 -35.71
CA LYS A 201 -6.88 -0.87 -34.96
C LYS A 201 -6.37 -0.48 -33.56
N LEU A 202 -6.54 0.78 -33.20
CA LEU A 202 -6.24 1.32 -31.87
C LEU A 202 -7.55 1.60 -31.12
N VAL A 203 -7.52 1.36 -29.82
CA VAL A 203 -8.50 1.86 -28.86
C VAL A 203 -7.79 2.90 -28.01
N LEU A 204 -8.33 4.11 -27.97
CA LEU A 204 -7.70 5.29 -27.37
C LEU A 204 -8.62 5.88 -26.30
N GLU A 205 -8.08 6.25 -25.15
CA GLU A 205 -8.87 6.82 -24.06
C GLU A 205 -9.11 8.33 -24.23
N GLY A 206 -10.30 8.81 -23.87
CA GLY A 206 -10.73 10.18 -24.07
C GLY A 206 -11.33 10.43 -25.46
N ASN A 207 -11.96 11.60 -25.60
CA ASN A 207 -12.72 11.99 -26.79
C ASN A 207 -12.01 13.04 -27.66
N SER A 208 -10.78 13.39 -27.31
CA SER A 208 -10.03 14.49 -27.92
C SER A 208 -8.66 14.00 -28.37
N TRP A 209 -8.57 13.53 -29.62
CA TRP A 209 -7.35 13.03 -30.23
C TRP A 209 -7.01 13.83 -31.49
N THR A 210 -5.71 13.92 -31.77
CA THR A 210 -5.18 14.48 -33.01
C THR A 210 -4.48 13.39 -33.81
N VAL A 211 -4.34 13.57 -35.12
CA VAL A 211 -3.56 12.64 -35.97
C VAL A 211 -2.17 12.39 -35.39
N GLN A 212 -1.49 13.43 -34.89
CA GLN A 212 -0.15 13.30 -34.29
C GLN A 212 -0.12 12.37 -33.07
N SER A 213 -1.09 12.51 -32.16
CA SER A 213 -1.17 11.68 -30.96
C SER A 213 -1.55 10.25 -31.33
N VAL A 214 -2.47 10.05 -32.28
CA VAL A 214 -2.83 8.72 -32.82
C VAL A 214 -1.63 8.03 -33.46
N LEU A 215 -0.83 8.73 -34.28
CA LEU A 215 0.34 8.15 -34.96
C LEU A 215 1.48 7.81 -34.01
N ARG A 216 1.76 8.70 -33.04
CA ARG A 216 2.68 8.42 -31.93
C ARG A 216 2.23 7.14 -31.23
N GLN A 217 0.92 7.01 -31.03
CA GLN A 217 0.35 5.88 -30.35
C GLN A 217 0.37 4.57 -31.12
N ALA A 218 0.29 4.69 -32.44
CA ALA A 218 0.41 3.57 -33.37
C ALA A 218 1.86 3.08 -33.54
N GLU A 219 2.84 3.86 -33.03
CA GLU A 219 4.26 3.77 -33.35
C GLU A 219 4.50 3.84 -34.87
N VAL A 220 3.81 4.77 -35.53
CA VAL A 220 3.88 4.96 -36.98
C VAL A 220 4.50 6.31 -37.28
N ASP A 221 5.58 6.29 -38.06
CA ASP A 221 6.19 7.50 -38.62
C ASP A 221 5.45 7.95 -39.87
N ALA A 222 4.98 9.20 -39.87
CA ALA A 222 4.31 9.82 -41.02
C ALA A 222 5.25 10.61 -41.93
N SER A 223 6.55 10.63 -41.63
CA SER A 223 7.54 11.34 -42.42
C SER A 223 7.54 10.87 -43.87
N GLY A 224 7.30 11.81 -44.80
CA GLY A 224 7.26 11.52 -46.23
C GLY A 224 5.98 10.83 -46.71
N TYR A 225 4.89 10.83 -45.94
CA TYR A 225 3.57 10.36 -46.34
C TYR A 225 2.53 11.48 -46.41
N ASP A 226 1.57 11.35 -47.32
CA ASP A 226 0.33 12.12 -47.30
C ASP A 226 -0.62 11.52 -46.27
N ILE A 227 -1.15 12.38 -45.40
CA ILE A 227 -2.07 11.96 -44.33
C ILE A 227 -3.51 12.13 -44.81
N ARG A 228 -4.31 11.07 -44.64
CA ARG A 228 -5.76 11.11 -44.85
C ARG A 228 -6.51 10.73 -43.58
N VAL A 229 -7.57 11.45 -43.24
CA VAL A 229 -8.55 11.05 -42.23
C VAL A 229 -9.87 10.78 -42.92
N SER A 230 -10.37 9.54 -42.85
CA SER A 230 -11.60 9.09 -43.51
C SER A 230 -11.66 9.45 -45.00
N GLY A 231 -10.52 9.39 -45.68
CA GLY A 231 -10.37 9.69 -47.11
C GLY A 231 -10.06 11.16 -47.46
N GLN A 232 -10.18 12.09 -46.51
CA GLN A 232 -9.91 13.52 -46.73
C GLN A 232 -8.46 13.89 -46.38
N PRO A 233 -7.81 14.82 -47.12
CA PRO A 233 -6.49 15.35 -46.74
C PRO A 233 -6.52 15.91 -45.32
N ALA A 234 -5.51 15.56 -44.53
CA ALA A 234 -5.41 15.97 -43.14
C ALA A 234 -3.98 16.37 -42.77
N SER A 235 -3.85 17.10 -41.66
CA SER A 235 -2.58 17.45 -41.04
C SER A 235 -2.39 16.70 -39.72
N LEU A 236 -1.19 16.77 -39.15
CA LEU A 236 -0.89 16.22 -37.82
C LEU A 236 -1.77 16.81 -36.70
N THR A 237 -2.27 18.04 -36.87
CA THR A 237 -3.15 18.70 -35.89
C THR A 237 -4.63 18.41 -36.10
N THR A 238 -5.00 17.67 -37.15
CA THR A 238 -6.40 17.34 -37.44
C THR A 238 -6.97 16.46 -36.34
N ALA A 239 -8.17 16.79 -35.86
CA ALA A 239 -8.86 16.02 -34.84
C ALA A 239 -9.31 14.66 -35.40
N VAL A 240 -9.26 13.63 -34.57
CA VAL A 240 -9.68 12.27 -34.90
C VAL A 240 -10.78 11.84 -33.92
N THR A 241 -11.89 11.35 -34.46
CA THR A 241 -13.05 10.88 -33.70
C THR A 241 -13.22 9.37 -33.82
N ASP A 242 -14.12 8.81 -33.00
CA ASP A 242 -14.45 7.39 -33.02
C ASP A 242 -14.86 6.90 -34.42
N GLY A 243 -14.40 5.69 -34.75
CA GLY A 243 -14.65 5.01 -36.02
C GLY A 243 -13.84 5.55 -37.21
N GLN A 244 -13.07 6.64 -37.06
CA GLN A 244 -12.32 7.22 -38.18
C GLN A 244 -11.07 6.39 -38.53
N THR A 245 -10.60 6.58 -39.76
CA THR A 245 -9.39 5.92 -40.27
C THR A 245 -8.33 6.96 -40.62
N VAL A 246 -7.15 6.86 -40.02
CA VAL A 246 -5.95 7.66 -40.31
C VAL A 246 -5.04 6.85 -41.25
N LEU A 247 -4.98 7.23 -42.52
CA LEU A 247 -4.23 6.51 -43.54
C LEU A 247 -3.02 7.33 -43.98
N LEU A 248 -1.85 6.68 -44.04
CA LEU A 248 -0.63 7.22 -44.59
C LEU A 248 -0.44 6.70 -46.02
N LEU A 249 -0.47 7.60 -46.99
CA LEU A 249 -0.31 7.29 -48.41
C LEU A 249 1.04 7.78 -48.89
N ARG A 250 1.70 7.00 -49.76
CA ARG A 250 2.91 7.51 -50.40
C ARG A 250 2.53 8.73 -51.24
N PRO A 251 3.29 9.83 -51.17
CA PRO A 251 3.02 11.00 -51.99
C PRO A 251 2.99 10.58 -53.45
N VAL A 252 1.91 10.91 -54.13
CA VAL A 252 1.84 10.73 -55.56
C VAL A 252 2.71 11.83 -56.15
N ARG A 253 3.94 11.50 -56.59
CA ARG A 253 4.71 12.43 -57.42
C ARG A 253 3.87 12.72 -58.65
N GLY A 254 3.36 13.94 -58.75
CA GLY A 254 2.77 14.43 -59.99
C GLY A 254 3.84 14.38 -61.09
N ASN A 255 3.44 13.86 -62.25
CA ASN A 255 4.05 14.26 -63.52
C ASN A 255 3.80 15.76 -63.76
#